data_AF-A0A2M7X038-F1
#
_entry.id   AF-A0A2M7X038-F1
#
_cell.length_a   1.000
_cell.length_b   1.000
_cell.length_c   1.000
_cell.angle_alpha   90.00
_cell.angle_beta   90.00
_cell.angle_gamma   90.00
#
_symmetry.space_group_name_H-M   'P 1'
#
loop_
_entity.id
_entity.type
_entity.pdbx_description
1 polymer ?
#
loop_
_entity_poly.entity_id
_entity_poly.type
_entity_poly.pdbx_seq_one_letter_code
_entity_poly.pdbx_strand_id
1 'polypeptide(L)'
;MADAKVRGVLMARLKRLERGLMGDVESLGDGLLELRIHLGAGWRVYFTQHGRQRLVLLTGGSKRTQKSDMRRAKALAAALD
;
A
#
# COMPACT_ATOMS: atom_id res chain seq x y z
N MET A 1 -20.22 -0.85 7.32
CA MET A 1 -19.83 0.18 6.33
C MET A 1 -19.82 -0.51 4.97
N ALA A 2 -20.54 -0.02 3.96
CA ALA A 2 -20.67 -0.72 2.68
C ALA A 2 -19.32 -0.75 1.92
N ASP A 3 -18.95 -1.90 1.35
CA ASP A 3 -17.70 -2.12 0.61
C ASP A 3 -17.45 -1.08 -0.49
N ALA A 4 -18.51 -0.58 -1.13
CA ALA A 4 -18.42 0.45 -2.17
C ALA A 4 -17.76 1.75 -1.68
N LYS A 5 -18.05 2.16 -0.43
CA LYS A 5 -17.47 3.38 0.16
C LYS A 5 -15.98 3.21 0.45
N VAL A 6 -15.58 2.02 0.91
CA VAL A 6 -14.17 1.69 1.17
C VAL A 6 -13.39 1.67 -0.14
N ARG A 7 -13.93 1.03 -1.18
CA ARG A 7 -13.33 1.00 -2.53
C ARG A 7 -13.15 2.40 -3.11
N GLY A 8 -14.15 3.27 -2.98
CA GLY A 8 -14.06 4.66 -3.44
C GLY A 8 -12.91 5.44 -2.79
N VAL A 9 -12.75 5.31 -1.46
CA VAL A 9 -11.65 5.96 -0.74
C VAL A 9 -10.29 5.39 -1.14
N LEU A 10 -10.18 4.07 -1.27
CA LEU A 10 -8.95 3.42 -1.70
C LEU A 10 -8.50 3.91 -3.09
N MET A 11 -9.44 3.95 -4.05
CA MET A 11 -9.16 4.44 -5.41
C MET A 11 -8.77 5.91 -5.43
N ALA A 12 -9.43 6.75 -4.63
CA ALA A 12 -9.08 8.16 -4.50
C ALA A 12 -7.66 8.35 -3.92
N ARG A 13 -7.28 7.53 -2.93
CA ARG A 13 -5.94 7.56 -2.34
C ARG A 13 -4.87 7.08 -3.32
N LEU A 14 -5.14 6.04 -4.09
CA LEU A 14 -4.22 5.55 -5.11
C LEU A 14 -3.99 6.59 -6.22
N LYS A 15 -5.04 7.24 -6.73
CA LYS A 15 -4.92 8.33 -7.71
C LYS A 15 -4.09 9.50 -7.21
N ARG A 16 -4.15 9.80 -5.90
CA ARG A 16 -3.31 10.82 -5.27
C ARG A 16 -1.85 10.37 -5.25
N LEU A 17 -1.62 9.11 -4.86
CA LEU A 17 -0.29 8.51 -4.85
C LEU A 17 0.35 8.50 -6.25
N GLU A 18 -0.40 8.20 -7.31
CA GLU A 18 0.06 8.29 -8.71
C GLU A 18 0.55 9.70 -9.06
N ARG A 19 -0.14 10.73 -8.57
CA ARG A 19 0.22 12.15 -8.76
C ARG A 19 1.33 12.64 -7.83
N GLY A 20 1.94 11.76 -7.02
CA GLY A 20 3.01 12.12 -6.07
C GLY A 20 2.50 12.68 -4.75
N LEU A 21 1.19 12.69 -4.52
CA LEU A 21 0.60 13.12 -3.25
C LEU A 21 0.54 11.92 -2.29
N MET A 22 1.63 11.70 -1.56
CA MET A 22 1.85 10.48 -0.78
C MET A 22 0.85 10.32 0.38
N GLY A 23 0.53 11.39 1.10
CA GLY A 23 -0.36 11.32 2.26
C GLY A 23 0.30 10.64 3.46
N ASP A 24 -0.42 9.75 4.15
CA ASP A 24 0.08 9.02 5.32
C ASP A 24 0.82 7.75 4.87
N VAL A 25 2.10 7.93 4.52
CA VAL A 25 2.99 6.86 4.07
C VAL A 25 4.13 6.67 5.07
N GLU A 26 4.44 5.41 5.36
CA GLU A 26 5.55 5.01 6.23
C GLU A 26 6.54 4.14 5.45
N SER A 27 7.84 4.36 5.66
CA SER A 27 8.88 3.49 5.11
C SER A 27 9.06 2.26 6.00
N LEU A 28 9.08 1.08 5.40
CA LEU A 28 9.27 -0.20 6.09
C LEU A 28 10.67 -0.81 5.87
N GLY A 29 11.57 -0.01 5.29
CA GLY A 29 12.89 -0.45 4.84
C GLY A 29 12.86 -1.16 3.50
N ASP A 30 14.03 -1.44 2.93
CA ASP A 30 14.20 -2.24 1.71
C ASP A 30 13.44 -1.68 0.48
N GLY A 31 13.29 -0.35 0.40
CA GLY A 31 12.51 0.30 -0.67
C GLY A 31 10.99 0.13 -0.56
N LEU A 32 10.49 -0.55 0.48
CA LEU A 32 9.07 -0.80 0.69
C LEU A 32 8.40 0.35 1.45
N LEU A 33 7.28 0.83 0.92
CA LEU A 33 6.46 1.88 1.50
C LEU A 33 5.06 1.34 1.84
N GLU A 34 4.51 1.77 2.97
CA GLU A 34 3.16 1.44 3.44
C GLU A 34 2.29 2.71 3.44
N LEU A 35 1.23 2.73 2.62
CA LEU A 35 0.18 3.74 2.69
C LEU A 35 -0.87 3.30 3.71
N ARG A 36 -1.07 4.13 4.74
CA ARG A 36 -1.97 3.86 5.88
C ARG A 36 -3.30 4.58 5.67
N ILE A 37 -4.37 3.78 5.57
CA ILE A 37 -5.73 4.31 5.38
C ILE A 37 -6.57 3.93 6.60
N HIS A 38 -6.79 4.91 7.48
CA HIS A 38 -7.58 4.75 8.72
C HIS A 38 -9.09 4.78 8.44
N LEU A 39 -9.57 3.82 7.65
CA LEU A 39 -10.98 3.64 7.32
C LEU A 39 -11.41 2.20 7.64
N GLY A 40 -12.51 2.03 8.38
CA GLY A 40 -13.00 0.70 8.75
C GLY A 40 -11.96 -0.11 9.52
N ALA A 41 -11.56 -1.27 9.00
CA ALA A 41 -10.57 -2.16 9.62
C ALA A 41 -9.12 -1.62 9.64
N GLY A 42 -8.88 -0.44 9.05
CA GLY A 42 -7.55 0.14 8.90
C GLY A 42 -6.77 -0.58 7.79
N TRP A 43 -6.92 -0.09 6.57
CA TRP A 43 -6.30 -0.67 5.37
C TRP A 43 -4.84 -0.25 5.23
N ARG A 44 -4.03 -1.16 4.70
CA ARG A 44 -2.63 -0.95 4.34
C ARG A 44 -2.40 -1.34 2.89
N VAL A 45 -1.77 -0.44 2.15
CA VAL A 45 -1.35 -0.68 0.77
C VAL A 45 0.17 -0.61 0.73
N TYR A 46 0.80 -1.67 0.23
CA TYR A 46 2.24 -1.74 0.10
C TYR A 46 2.64 -1.42 -1.33
N PHE A 47 3.69 -0.65 -1.50
CA PHE A 47 4.20 -0.31 -2.81
C PHE A 47 5.71 -0.08 -2.73
N THR A 48 6.37 -0.31 -3.85
CA THR A 48 7.79 -0.01 -4.02
C THR A 48 7.96 0.88 -5.24
N GLN A 49 9.10 1.56 -5.30
CA GLN A 49 9.47 2.34 -6.47
C GLN A 49 10.62 1.63 -7.18
N HIS A 50 10.37 1.17 -8.40
CA HIS A 50 11.38 0.58 -9.26
C HIS A 50 11.65 1.53 -10.44
N GLY A 51 12.79 2.20 -10.40
CA GLY A 51 13.13 3.26 -11.34
C GLY A 51 12.11 4.41 -11.34
N ARG A 52 11.51 4.67 -12.51
CA ARG A 52 10.46 5.71 -12.69
C ARG A 52 9.04 5.19 -12.45
N GLN A 53 8.85 3.89 -12.23
CA GLN A 53 7.53 3.28 -12.05
C GLN A 53 7.28 3.02 -10.56
N ARG A 54 6.09 3.43 -10.08
CA ARG A 54 5.60 3.04 -8.75
C ARG A 54 4.84 1.73 -8.92
N LEU A 55 5.41 0.63 -8.45
CA LEU A 55 4.76 -0.66 -8.49
C LEU A 55 3.94 -0.85 -7.20
N VAL A 56 2.63 -0.97 -7.37
CA VAL A 56 1.72 -1.34 -6.28
C VAL A 56 1.83 -2.84 -6.07
N LEU A 57 2.36 -3.23 -4.91
CA LEU A 57 2.38 -4.62 -4.49
C LEU A 57 0.99 -4.91 -3.92
N LEU A 58 0.18 -5.67 -4.68
CA LEU A 58 -1.24 -5.95 -4.42
C LEU A 58 -1.52 -6.80 -3.16
N THR A 59 -0.79 -6.59 -2.07
CA THR A 59 -1.08 -7.17 -0.76
C THR A 59 -1.89 -6.16 0.06
N GLY A 60 -3.09 -5.84 -0.40
CA GLY A 60 -4.02 -4.98 0.36
C GLY A 60 -4.56 -5.74 1.58
N GLY A 61 -4.18 -5.30 2.77
CA GLY A 61 -4.55 -5.97 4.02
C GLY A 61 -5.20 -5.03 5.03
N SER A 62 -5.63 -5.60 6.16
CA SER A 62 -6.00 -4.82 7.35
C SER A 62 -4.86 -4.81 8.35
N LYS A 63 -4.94 -3.97 9.39
CA LYS A 63 -3.99 -4.02 10.52
C LYS A 63 -3.78 -5.43 11.10
N ARG A 64 -4.78 -6.32 11.00
CA ARG A 64 -4.71 -7.70 11.51
C ARG A 64 -3.77 -8.61 10.71
N THR A 65 -3.60 -8.34 9.41
CA THR A 65 -2.77 -9.17 8.50
C THR A 65 -1.41 -8.55 8.19
N GLN A 66 -1.16 -7.34 8.71
CA GLN A 66 0.03 -6.52 8.45
C GLN A 66 1.35 -7.30 8.46
N LYS A 67 1.62 -8.11 9.49
CA LYS A 67 2.89 -8.88 9.57
C LYS A 67 3.08 -9.85 8.41
N SER A 68 2.03 -10.53 7.99
CA SER A 68 2.11 -11.48 6.87
C SER A 68 2.18 -10.76 5.53
N ASP A 69 1.46 -9.66 5.39
CA ASP A 69 1.43 -8.84 4.18
C ASP A 69 2.79 -8.18 3.96
N MET A 70 3.41 -7.63 5.00
CA MET A 70 4.77 -7.08 4.96
C MET A 70 5.79 -8.12 4.49
N ARG A 71 5.74 -9.36 5.00
CA ARG A 71 6.67 -10.42 4.56
C ARG A 71 6.50 -10.73 3.08
N ARG A 72 5.26 -10.83 2.59
CA ARG A 72 4.98 -11.08 1.17
C ARG A 72 5.42 -9.91 0.31
N ALA A 73 5.14 -8.68 0.73
CA ALA A 73 5.52 -7.48 0.02
C ALA A 73 7.04 -7.34 -0.09
N LYS A 74 7.79 -7.64 0.98
CA LYS A 74 9.27 -7.69 0.95
C LYS A 74 9.79 -8.76 0.00
N ALA A 75 9.23 -9.97 0.04
CA ALA A 75 9.64 -11.06 -0.85
C ALA A 75 9.38 -10.73 -2.33
N LEU A 76 8.23 -10.13 -2.63
CA LEU A 76 7.91 -9.67 -3.98
C LEU A 76 8.80 -8.50 -4.40
N ALA A 77 9.09 -7.54 -3.51
CA ALA A 77 9.98 -6.43 -3.81
C ALA A 77 11.40 -6.90 -4.15
N ALA A 78 11.93 -7.87 -3.41
CA ALA A 78 13.23 -8.47 -3.69
C ALA A 78 13.29 -9.27 -5.00
N ALA A 79 12.14 -9.68 -5.54
CA ALA A 79 12.05 -10.38 -6.82
C ALA A 79 11.89 -9.45 -8.03
N LEU A 80 11.87 -8.12 -7.82
CA LEU A 80 11.78 -7.11 -8.88
C LEU A 80 13.17 -6.61 -9.34
N ASP A 81 14.25 -7.10 -8.73
CA ASP A 81 15.63 -6.89 -9.16
C ASP A 81 16.06 -7.90 -10.24
#